data_AF-A0A2N5IVZ2-F1
#
_entry.id   AF-A0A2N5IVZ2-F1
#
_cell.length_a   1.000
_cell.length_b   1.000
_cell.length_c   1.000
_cell.angle_alpha   90.00
_cell.angle_beta   90.00
_cell.angle_gamma   90.00
#
_symmetry.space_group_name_H-M   'P 1'
#
loop_
_entity.id
_entity.type
_entity.pdbx_description
1 polymer ?
#
loop_
_entity_poly.entity_id
_entity_poly.type
_entity_poly.pdbx_seq_one_letter_code
_entity_poly.pdbx_strand_id
1 'polypeptide(L)'
;MTHSDERREEERERSRVLPTRITIPDILGEMVYLRPATSKDLPLMDKLDAYVNASGITGKDRVAERAAVHAWVSRSEAWTQGADVGDGVDDPEHRRTIAWALMTTPDDNDETVNAQNATEFLGMIFLIDIDGWARSARIQVVLGKDFRGRGYSRDAMPRVMTYGFADQPEGLGLHRIWVAVPEKNTRTFSVYQSLGFVPSGTSRDALWDNRLGKYQDLNVLDTLVDEFDPVRAMDAFGMHVITSNPGMEKALSLHQHSMAIKKQELREAGLLKDLDDERQRVADAVTARDDVQAPTLGETLHRDAERIAGDDVDAENAWPYNNAERNTSKKAWWRTLGRDRNRHGAAAHDDQ
;
A
#
# COMPACT_ATOMS: atom_id res chain seq x y z
N MET A 1 13.90 30.28 -16.38
CA MET A 1 13.64 28.85 -16.64
C MET A 1 12.47 28.45 -15.77
N THR A 2 11.48 27.77 -16.31
CA THR A 2 10.32 27.32 -15.53
C THR A 2 10.71 26.08 -14.74
N HIS A 3 10.06 25.81 -13.60
CA HIS A 3 10.29 24.63 -12.74
C HIS A 3 10.19 23.27 -13.49
N SER A 4 9.55 23.26 -14.66
CA SER A 4 9.46 22.16 -15.61
C SER A 4 10.73 21.91 -16.44
N ASP A 5 11.55 22.94 -16.69
CA ASP A 5 12.82 22.80 -17.42
C ASP A 5 13.93 22.26 -16.51
N GLU A 6 13.98 22.73 -15.26
CA GLU A 6 14.94 22.26 -14.25
C GLU A 6 14.76 20.76 -13.95
N ARG A 7 13.52 20.29 -13.78
CA ARG A 7 13.23 18.85 -13.61
C ARG A 7 13.65 17.99 -14.79
N ARG A 8 13.48 18.48 -16.02
CA ARG A 8 13.89 17.74 -17.23
C ARG A 8 15.41 17.65 -17.34
N GLU A 9 16.12 18.64 -16.83
CA GLU A 9 17.58 18.64 -16.79
C GLU A 9 18.09 17.66 -15.72
N GLU A 10 17.52 17.69 -14.51
CA GLU A 10 17.79 16.70 -13.45
C GLU A 10 17.50 15.26 -13.91
N GLU A 11 16.40 15.02 -14.65
CA GLU A 11 16.07 13.70 -15.18
C GLU A 11 17.04 13.17 -16.24
N ARG A 12 17.68 14.08 -17.00
CA ARG A 12 18.70 13.74 -18.00
C ARG A 12 20.03 13.38 -17.36
N GLU A 13 20.38 14.03 -16.26
CA GLU A 13 21.63 13.79 -15.53
C GLU A 13 21.59 12.55 -14.64
N ARG A 14 20.40 12.17 -14.15
CA ARG A 14 20.23 10.97 -13.33
C ARG A 14 20.54 9.69 -14.11
N SER A 15 21.42 8.84 -13.54
CA SER A 15 21.75 7.52 -14.07
C SER A 15 20.50 6.65 -14.33
N ARG A 16 20.59 5.83 -15.38
CA ARG A 16 19.60 4.82 -15.79
C ARG A 16 20.08 3.39 -15.52
N VAL A 17 21.33 3.24 -15.07
CA VAL A 17 21.94 1.95 -14.74
C VAL A 17 21.66 1.65 -13.27
N LEU A 18 21.14 0.45 -13.00
CA LEU A 18 20.93 -0.01 -11.64
C LEU A 18 22.27 -0.33 -10.97
N PRO A 19 22.41 -0.10 -9.65
CA PRO A 19 23.64 -0.44 -8.95
C PRO A 19 23.86 -1.97 -8.97
N THR A 20 25.12 -2.40 -9.00
CA THR A 20 25.48 -3.83 -8.98
C THR A 20 25.06 -4.51 -7.68
N ARG A 21 24.97 -3.74 -6.58
CA ARG A 21 24.55 -4.18 -5.26
C ARG A 21 23.56 -3.18 -4.66
N ILE A 22 22.57 -3.68 -3.92
CA ILE A 22 21.61 -2.84 -3.19
C ILE A 22 21.57 -3.21 -1.71
N THR A 23 21.31 -2.21 -0.86
CA THR A 23 20.91 -2.43 0.54
C THR A 23 19.41 -2.23 0.62
N ILE A 24 18.68 -3.29 0.98
CA ILE A 24 17.22 -3.23 1.16
C ILE A 24 16.97 -2.73 2.59
N PRO A 25 16.24 -1.62 2.79
CA PRO A 25 15.95 -1.12 4.13
C PRO A 25 14.85 -1.93 4.80
N ASP A 26 14.85 -1.90 6.13
CA ASP A 26 13.68 -2.25 6.91
C ASP A 26 12.63 -1.15 6.77
N ILE A 27 11.35 -1.53 6.80
CA ILE A 27 10.22 -0.60 6.71
C ILE A 27 9.26 -0.88 7.86
N LEU A 28 8.94 0.18 8.61
CA LEU A 28 8.05 0.13 9.76
C LEU A 28 6.62 0.48 9.34
N GLY A 29 5.69 -0.39 9.70
CA GLY A 29 4.25 -0.15 9.66
C GLY A 29 3.63 -0.14 11.03
N GLU A 30 2.32 0.14 11.07
CA GLU A 30 1.55 0.12 12.32
C GLU A 30 1.12 -1.28 12.74
N MET A 31 0.94 -2.16 11.75
CA MET A 31 0.54 -3.56 11.91
C MET A 31 1.65 -4.51 11.47
N VAL A 32 2.55 -4.05 10.59
CA VAL A 32 3.60 -4.87 9.99
C VAL A 32 4.97 -4.26 10.16
N TYR A 33 5.96 -5.12 10.34
CA TYR A 33 7.37 -4.80 10.18
C TYR A 33 7.90 -5.55 8.97
N LEU A 34 8.55 -4.84 8.06
CA LEU A 34 9.12 -5.39 6.84
C LEU A 34 10.64 -5.42 7.00
N ARG A 35 11.22 -6.60 6.81
CA ARG A 35 12.67 -6.79 6.69
C ARG A 35 13.01 -7.42 5.35
N PRO A 36 14.25 -7.34 4.86
CA PRO A 36 14.68 -8.09 3.69
C PRO A 36 14.31 -9.57 3.80
N ALA A 37 13.66 -10.10 2.77
CA ALA A 37 13.32 -11.52 2.71
C ALA A 37 14.55 -12.34 2.36
N THR A 38 14.60 -13.56 2.89
CA THR A 38 15.68 -14.52 2.63
C THR A 38 15.12 -15.86 2.18
N SER A 39 15.95 -16.69 1.58
CA SER A 39 15.59 -18.06 1.20
C SER A 39 15.12 -18.91 2.39
N LYS A 40 15.52 -18.55 3.62
CA LYS A 40 15.05 -19.19 4.87
C LYS A 40 13.56 -18.95 5.17
N ASP A 41 12.96 -17.93 4.57
CA ASP A 41 11.56 -17.58 4.76
C ASP A 41 10.61 -18.39 3.84
N LEU A 42 11.15 -18.98 2.76
CA LEU A 42 10.35 -19.72 1.77
C LEU A 42 9.58 -20.91 2.37
N PRO A 43 10.15 -21.75 3.27
CA PRO A 43 9.38 -22.80 3.92
C PRO A 43 8.24 -22.29 4.81
N LEU A 44 8.33 -21.04 5.32
CA LEU A 44 7.25 -20.45 6.11
C LEU A 44 6.04 -20.08 5.23
N MET A 45 6.27 -19.67 3.98
CA MET A 45 5.18 -19.43 3.00
C MET A 45 4.34 -20.69 2.78
N ASP A 46 4.99 -21.86 2.72
CA ASP A 46 4.30 -23.14 2.61
C ASP A 46 3.48 -23.46 3.87
N LYS A 47 4.05 -23.24 5.07
CA LYS A 47 3.36 -23.45 6.35
C LYS A 47 2.11 -22.57 6.53
N LEU A 48 2.13 -21.37 5.96
CA LEU A 48 1.02 -20.42 6.02
C LEU A 48 -0.07 -20.66 4.96
N ASP A 49 0.02 -21.73 4.18
CA ASP A 49 -0.88 -21.98 3.05
C ASP A 49 -0.91 -20.77 2.08
N ALA A 50 0.21 -20.05 1.93
CA ALA A 50 0.25 -18.77 1.21
C ALA A 50 -0.09 -18.89 -0.28
N TYR A 51 0.03 -20.08 -0.85
CA TYR A 51 -0.28 -20.38 -2.25
C TYR A 51 -1.65 -21.04 -2.45
N VAL A 52 -2.41 -21.26 -1.37
CA VAL A 52 -3.78 -21.80 -1.48
C VAL A 52 -4.66 -20.79 -2.20
N ASN A 53 -5.43 -21.27 -3.17
CA ASN A 53 -6.26 -20.45 -4.07
C ASN A 53 -5.49 -19.38 -4.87
N ALA A 54 -4.18 -19.54 -5.10
CA ALA A 54 -3.41 -18.64 -5.97
C ALA A 54 -4.09 -18.45 -7.34
N SER A 55 -4.67 -19.51 -7.91
CA SER A 55 -5.34 -19.46 -9.21
C SER A 55 -6.59 -18.57 -9.24
N GLY A 56 -7.19 -18.28 -8.08
CA GLY A 56 -8.30 -17.32 -7.99
C GLY A 56 -7.84 -15.89 -7.72
N ILE A 57 -6.63 -15.71 -7.18
CA ILE A 57 -6.11 -14.42 -6.71
C ILE A 57 -5.19 -13.79 -7.76
N THR A 58 -4.13 -14.52 -8.11
CA THR A 58 -3.12 -14.12 -9.10
C THR A 58 -3.35 -14.81 -10.45
N GLY A 59 -4.24 -15.81 -10.48
CA GLY A 59 -4.58 -16.59 -11.67
C GLY A 59 -3.54 -17.65 -12.06
N LYS A 60 -2.42 -17.75 -11.31
CA LYS A 60 -1.43 -18.82 -11.45
C LYS A 60 -1.78 -20.01 -10.55
N ASP A 61 -1.47 -21.23 -10.99
CA ASP A 61 -1.59 -22.37 -10.09
C ASP A 61 -0.58 -22.30 -8.92
N ARG A 62 -0.80 -23.16 -7.92
CA ARG A 62 0.02 -23.20 -6.70
C ARG A 62 1.51 -23.44 -6.99
N VAL A 63 1.82 -24.28 -7.97
CA VAL A 63 3.20 -24.67 -8.29
C VAL A 63 3.91 -23.52 -9.00
N ALA A 64 3.26 -22.90 -9.96
CA ALA A 64 3.75 -21.74 -10.70
C ALA A 64 3.94 -20.52 -9.79
N GLU A 65 2.98 -20.22 -8.91
CA GLU A 65 3.09 -19.11 -7.95
C GLU A 65 4.25 -19.34 -6.98
N ARG A 66 4.38 -20.55 -6.44
CA ARG A 66 5.50 -20.94 -5.56
C ARG A 66 6.85 -20.80 -6.25
N ALA A 67 6.98 -21.32 -7.47
CA ALA A 67 8.21 -21.21 -8.24
C ALA A 67 8.59 -19.74 -8.51
N ALA A 68 7.61 -18.89 -8.83
CA ALA A 68 7.83 -17.46 -9.03
C ALA A 68 8.34 -16.77 -7.76
N VAL A 69 7.72 -17.02 -6.60
CA VAL A 69 8.16 -16.46 -5.32
C VAL A 69 9.59 -16.91 -4.97
N HIS A 70 9.91 -18.19 -5.16
CA HIS A 70 11.28 -18.69 -4.94
C HIS A 70 12.31 -17.97 -5.83
N ALA A 71 11.99 -17.76 -7.11
CA ALA A 71 12.86 -17.05 -8.04
C ALA A 71 13.05 -15.58 -7.64
N TRP A 72 11.98 -14.89 -7.24
CA TRP A 72 12.03 -13.50 -6.79
C TRP A 72 12.90 -13.31 -5.55
N VAL A 73 12.76 -14.19 -4.54
CA VAL A 73 13.60 -14.15 -3.34
C VAL A 73 15.07 -14.41 -3.71
N SER A 74 15.33 -15.43 -4.54
CA SER A 74 16.70 -15.75 -4.97
C SER A 74 17.38 -14.58 -5.70
N ARG A 75 16.64 -13.88 -6.57
CA ARG A 75 17.13 -12.67 -7.27
C ARG A 75 17.39 -11.50 -6.33
N SER A 76 16.51 -11.31 -5.34
CA SER A 76 16.67 -10.27 -4.32
C SER A 76 17.94 -10.52 -3.49
N GLU A 77 18.15 -11.75 -3.02
CA GLU A 77 19.37 -12.13 -2.29
C GLU A 77 20.63 -11.93 -3.16
N ALA A 78 20.62 -12.41 -4.40
CA ALA A 78 21.75 -12.23 -5.32
C ALA A 78 22.11 -10.75 -5.52
N TRP A 79 21.11 -9.88 -5.68
CA TRP A 79 21.35 -8.44 -5.83
C TRP A 79 21.92 -7.79 -4.56
N THR A 80 21.44 -8.18 -3.38
CA THR A 80 22.02 -7.69 -2.11
C THR A 80 23.46 -8.14 -1.87
N GLN A 81 23.85 -9.29 -2.45
CA GLN A 81 25.21 -9.82 -2.36
C GLN A 81 26.15 -9.20 -3.41
N GLY A 82 25.61 -8.45 -4.38
CA GLY A 82 26.38 -7.97 -5.52
C GLY A 82 26.85 -9.10 -6.45
N ALA A 83 26.18 -10.26 -6.39
CA ALA A 83 26.43 -11.32 -7.34
C ALA A 83 26.04 -10.82 -8.73
N ASP A 84 26.87 -11.10 -9.74
CA ASP A 84 26.65 -10.62 -11.09
C ASP A 84 25.43 -11.32 -11.69
N VAL A 85 24.40 -10.51 -11.94
CA VAL A 85 23.15 -10.93 -12.60
C VAL A 85 23.02 -10.16 -13.92
N GLY A 86 24.10 -9.55 -14.43
CA GLY A 86 24.07 -8.59 -15.53
C GLY A 86 23.70 -7.16 -15.08
N ASP A 87 23.86 -6.19 -15.97
CA ASP A 87 23.65 -4.76 -15.71
C ASP A 87 22.16 -4.35 -15.58
N GLY A 88 21.24 -5.30 -15.79
CA GLY A 88 19.79 -5.10 -15.74
C GLY A 88 19.19 -4.35 -16.94
N VAL A 89 20.01 -3.88 -17.87
CA VAL A 89 19.59 -3.27 -19.14
C VAL A 89 19.73 -4.28 -20.29
N ASP A 90 20.76 -5.12 -20.24
CA ASP A 90 21.13 -6.04 -21.31
C ASP A 90 20.34 -7.37 -21.31
N ASP A 91 19.68 -7.75 -20.20
CA ASP A 91 18.87 -8.97 -20.16
C ASP A 91 17.52 -8.82 -19.41
N PRO A 92 16.38 -8.81 -20.14
CA PRO A 92 15.02 -8.82 -19.58
C PRO A 92 14.72 -9.99 -18.64
N GLU A 93 15.43 -11.13 -18.77
CA GLU A 93 15.24 -12.30 -17.92
C GLU A 93 15.93 -12.17 -16.56
N HIS A 94 16.88 -11.23 -16.43
CA HIS A 94 17.63 -10.95 -15.21
C HIS A 94 17.15 -9.71 -14.44
N ARG A 95 15.94 -9.21 -14.73
CA ARG A 95 15.42 -8.02 -14.07
C ARG A 95 15.46 -8.14 -12.54
N ARG A 96 15.95 -7.08 -11.94
CA ARG A 96 16.19 -7.01 -10.50
C ARG A 96 14.87 -7.06 -9.74
N THR A 97 14.91 -7.67 -8.57
CA THR A 97 13.75 -7.83 -7.69
C THR A 97 14.17 -7.49 -6.27
N ILE A 98 13.30 -6.83 -5.53
CA ILE A 98 13.42 -6.63 -4.09
C ILE A 98 12.30 -7.39 -3.40
N ALA A 99 12.64 -8.12 -2.35
CA ALA A 99 11.70 -8.89 -1.55
C ALA A 99 11.78 -8.48 -0.08
N TRP A 100 10.63 -8.22 0.54
CA TRP A 100 10.49 -8.05 1.98
C TRP A 100 9.63 -9.15 2.58
N ALA A 101 10.05 -9.66 3.73
CA ALA A 101 9.24 -10.49 4.61
C ALA A 101 8.38 -9.58 5.49
N LEU A 102 7.09 -9.86 5.58
CA LEU A 102 6.17 -9.15 6.48
C LEU A 102 6.08 -9.92 7.79
N MET A 103 6.31 -9.21 8.88
CA MET A 103 6.18 -9.70 10.25
C MET A 103 5.12 -8.88 10.99
N THR A 104 4.43 -9.44 11.97
CA THR A 104 3.56 -8.66 12.87
C THR A 104 4.36 -7.80 13.83
N THR A 105 3.82 -6.63 14.14
CA THR A 105 4.27 -5.80 15.26
C THR A 105 3.70 -6.35 16.58
N PRO A 106 4.42 -6.28 17.71
CA PRO A 106 3.87 -6.56 19.03
C PRO A 106 2.70 -5.63 19.37
N ASP A 107 1.75 -6.11 20.20
CA ASP A 107 0.63 -5.30 20.67
C ASP A 107 1.04 -4.26 21.75
N ASP A 108 2.13 -4.51 22.48
CA ASP A 108 2.68 -3.58 23.48
C ASP A 108 3.65 -2.59 22.83
N ASN A 109 3.27 -1.30 22.84
CA ASN A 109 3.79 -0.24 21.99
C ASN A 109 4.95 0.59 22.61
N ASP A 110 5.56 0.14 23.71
CA ASP A 110 6.59 0.96 24.38
C ASP A 110 7.99 0.81 23.75
N GLU A 111 8.23 -0.22 22.93
CA GLU A 111 9.49 -0.43 22.22
C GLU A 111 9.34 -0.28 20.71
N THR A 112 10.34 0.31 20.06
CA THR A 112 10.39 0.39 18.59
C THR A 112 10.55 -1.02 18.01
N VAL A 113 9.69 -1.39 17.06
CA VAL A 113 9.74 -2.71 16.42
C VAL A 113 11.00 -2.86 15.57
N ASN A 114 11.63 -4.03 15.65
CA ASN A 114 12.83 -4.41 14.92
C ASN A 114 12.80 -5.92 14.61
N ALA A 115 13.84 -6.40 13.93
CA ALA A 115 13.95 -7.81 13.56
C ALA A 115 13.96 -8.79 14.75
N GLN A 116 14.28 -8.33 15.96
CA GLN A 116 14.37 -9.15 17.16
C GLN A 116 13.05 -9.28 17.93
N ASN A 117 12.18 -8.26 17.87
CA ASN A 117 10.89 -8.26 18.59
C ASN A 117 9.68 -8.47 17.66
N ALA A 118 9.85 -8.42 16.34
CA ALA A 118 8.79 -8.79 15.41
C ALA A 118 8.42 -10.27 15.56
N THR A 119 7.12 -10.57 15.61
CA THR A 119 6.65 -11.83 16.19
C THR A 119 6.35 -12.90 15.14
N GLU A 120 5.29 -12.71 14.35
CA GLU A 120 4.75 -13.73 13.45
C GLU A 120 5.01 -13.37 11.99
N PHE A 121 5.54 -14.32 11.21
CA PHE A 121 5.69 -14.17 9.77
C PHE A 121 4.31 -14.24 9.10
N LEU A 122 4.02 -13.30 8.20
CA LEU A 122 2.71 -13.13 7.56
C LEU A 122 2.71 -13.48 6.07
N GLY A 123 3.85 -13.28 5.41
CA GLY A 123 3.96 -13.33 3.96
C GLY A 123 5.08 -12.45 3.43
N MET A 124 5.00 -12.07 2.16
CA MET A 124 6.01 -11.27 1.46
C MET A 124 5.40 -10.21 0.55
N ILE A 125 6.13 -9.13 0.34
CA ILE A 125 5.87 -8.09 -0.66
C ILE A 125 7.11 -7.90 -1.52
N PHE A 126 6.88 -7.62 -2.81
CA PHE A 126 7.93 -7.56 -3.81
C PHE A 126 7.81 -6.33 -4.68
N LEU A 127 8.96 -5.75 -5.05
CA LEU A 127 9.11 -4.95 -6.26
C LEU A 127 9.86 -5.80 -7.27
N ILE A 128 9.17 -6.20 -8.33
CA ILE A 128 9.62 -7.17 -9.32
C ILE A 128 9.84 -6.45 -10.64
N ASP A 129 10.70 -7.02 -11.48
CA ASP A 129 10.95 -6.52 -12.82
C ASP A 129 11.43 -5.06 -12.81
N ILE A 130 12.29 -4.71 -11.84
CA ILE A 130 12.79 -3.35 -11.67
C ILE A 130 13.67 -3.00 -12.88
N ASP A 131 13.21 -1.99 -13.61
CA ASP A 131 13.83 -1.47 -14.82
C ASP A 131 14.42 -0.07 -14.51
N GLY A 132 15.75 0.04 -14.57
CA GLY A 132 16.45 1.32 -14.32
C GLY A 132 16.28 2.33 -15.45
N TRP A 133 16.07 1.87 -16.68
CA TRP A 133 15.85 2.72 -17.84
C TRP A 133 14.45 3.35 -17.79
N ALA A 134 13.43 2.51 -17.71
CA ALA A 134 12.04 2.93 -17.61
C ALA A 134 11.68 3.49 -16.22
N ARG A 135 12.54 3.27 -15.21
CA ARG A 135 12.28 3.60 -13.80
C ARG A 135 10.93 3.03 -13.36
N SER A 136 10.73 1.76 -13.64
CA SER A 136 9.45 1.11 -13.36
C SER A 136 9.63 -0.22 -12.68
N ALA A 137 8.67 -0.59 -11.84
CA ALA A 137 8.62 -1.88 -11.17
C ALA A 137 7.17 -2.36 -11.02
N ARG A 138 7.00 -3.68 -10.99
CA ARG A 138 5.73 -4.31 -10.65
C ARG A 138 5.68 -4.60 -9.15
N ILE A 139 4.61 -4.21 -8.48
CA ILE A 139 4.41 -4.56 -7.07
C ILE A 139 3.56 -5.83 -6.95
N GLN A 140 3.91 -6.72 -6.01
CA GLN A 140 3.14 -7.93 -5.72
C GLN A 140 3.17 -8.23 -4.23
N VAL A 141 2.04 -8.65 -3.67
CA VAL A 141 1.92 -9.10 -2.28
C VAL A 141 1.42 -10.55 -2.26
N VAL A 142 2.03 -11.38 -1.42
CA VAL A 142 1.59 -12.77 -1.17
C VAL A 142 1.50 -12.97 0.34
N LEU A 143 0.29 -13.21 0.84
CA LEU A 143 0.01 -13.45 2.26
C LEU A 143 -0.46 -14.87 2.52
N GLY A 144 -0.12 -15.38 3.70
CA GLY A 144 -0.72 -16.59 4.27
C GLY A 144 -2.25 -16.54 4.24
N LYS A 145 -2.91 -17.69 4.06
CA LYS A 145 -4.37 -17.73 3.81
C LYS A 145 -5.15 -16.99 4.89
N ASP A 146 -4.74 -17.16 6.15
CA ASP A 146 -5.47 -16.66 7.31
C ASP A 146 -5.22 -15.17 7.55
N PHE A 147 -4.19 -14.58 6.93
CA PHE A 147 -3.83 -13.17 7.06
C PHE A 147 -4.41 -12.29 5.95
N ARG A 148 -5.03 -12.89 4.93
CA ARG A 148 -5.67 -12.14 3.84
C ARG A 148 -6.90 -11.38 4.33
N GLY A 149 -7.13 -10.20 3.75
CA GLY A 149 -8.32 -9.38 4.08
C GLY A 149 -8.28 -8.68 5.44
N ARG A 150 -7.16 -8.74 6.18
CA ARG A 150 -7.01 -8.14 7.52
C ARG A 150 -6.34 -6.76 7.54
N GLY A 151 -6.07 -6.18 6.37
CA GLY A 151 -5.47 -4.84 6.27
C GLY A 151 -3.94 -4.79 6.17
N TYR A 152 -3.22 -5.91 6.34
CA TYR A 152 -1.75 -5.91 6.25
C TYR A 152 -1.20 -5.37 4.92
N SER A 153 -1.83 -5.69 3.79
CA SER A 153 -1.44 -5.14 2.49
C SER A 153 -1.65 -3.62 2.43
N ARG A 154 -2.70 -3.10 3.09
CA ARG A 154 -2.99 -1.66 3.14
C ARG A 154 -1.97 -0.89 3.98
N ASP A 155 -1.36 -1.55 4.96
CA ASP A 155 -0.24 -0.99 5.72
C ASP A 155 1.09 -1.07 4.94
N ALA A 156 1.40 -2.25 4.40
CA ALA A 156 2.70 -2.51 3.77
C ALA A 156 2.88 -1.76 2.45
N MET A 157 1.84 -1.73 1.60
CA MET A 157 1.96 -1.27 0.23
C MET A 157 2.35 0.21 0.10
N PRO A 158 1.63 1.18 0.72
CA PRO A 158 2.00 2.57 0.60
C PRO A 158 3.44 2.83 1.04
N ARG A 159 3.93 2.09 2.05
CA ARG A 159 5.29 2.26 2.59
C ARG A 159 6.36 1.74 1.63
N VAL A 160 6.14 0.58 1.02
CA VAL A 160 7.03 0.06 -0.04
C VAL A 160 7.00 0.96 -1.27
N MET A 161 5.83 1.50 -1.62
CA MET A 161 5.70 2.45 -2.72
C MET A 161 6.44 3.76 -2.42
N THR A 162 6.35 4.31 -1.21
CA THR A 162 7.14 5.47 -0.80
C THR A 162 8.62 5.21 -1.03
N TYR A 163 9.15 4.07 -0.56
CA TYR A 163 10.54 3.70 -0.80
C TYR A 163 10.87 3.57 -2.31
N GLY A 164 9.97 2.97 -3.09
CA GLY A 164 10.14 2.82 -4.53
C GLY A 164 10.23 4.17 -5.26
N PHE A 165 9.40 5.13 -4.89
CA PHE A 165 9.36 6.46 -5.50
C PHE A 165 10.40 7.43 -4.97
N ALA A 166 10.85 7.25 -3.73
CA ALA A 166 11.84 8.12 -3.10
C ALA A 166 13.15 8.15 -3.89
N ASP A 167 13.76 9.34 -3.99
CA ASP A 167 15.00 9.52 -4.74
C ASP A 167 16.18 8.79 -4.11
N GLN A 168 17.19 8.48 -4.92
CA GLN A 168 18.44 7.95 -4.42
C GLN A 168 19.19 9.03 -3.60
N PRO A 169 19.85 8.68 -2.48
CA PRO A 169 20.13 7.31 -2.00
C PRO A 169 19.05 6.71 -1.07
N GLU A 170 17.97 7.44 -0.75
CA GLU A 170 16.96 6.98 0.21
C GLU A 170 16.07 5.86 -0.35
N GLY A 171 15.76 5.94 -1.64
CA GLY A 171 14.91 4.99 -2.35
C GLY A 171 15.46 4.57 -3.71
N LEU A 172 14.56 4.12 -4.59
CA LEU A 172 14.91 3.63 -5.92
C LEU A 172 14.81 4.71 -7.01
N GLY A 173 14.09 5.80 -6.74
CA GLY A 173 13.80 6.87 -7.68
C GLY A 173 12.96 6.40 -8.87
N LEU A 174 12.04 5.46 -8.65
CA LEU A 174 11.13 4.98 -9.69
C LEU A 174 10.20 6.12 -10.14
N HIS A 175 9.78 6.06 -11.40
CA HIS A 175 8.77 6.94 -11.98
C HIS A 175 7.39 6.28 -11.99
N ARG A 176 7.32 4.95 -12.16
CA ARG A 176 6.05 4.21 -12.26
C ARG A 176 6.07 2.89 -11.49
N ILE A 177 5.09 2.69 -10.61
CA ILE A 177 4.81 1.38 -10.01
C ILE A 177 3.49 0.86 -10.57
N TRP A 178 3.47 -0.40 -11.01
CA TRP A 178 2.30 -0.99 -11.66
C TRP A 178 1.95 -2.36 -11.11
N VAL A 179 0.74 -2.81 -11.40
CA VAL A 179 0.23 -4.13 -11.03
C VAL A 179 -0.72 -4.66 -12.11
N ALA A 180 -0.77 -5.98 -12.24
CA ALA A 180 -1.73 -6.67 -13.10
C ALA A 180 -2.61 -7.57 -12.24
N VAL A 181 -3.93 -7.48 -12.42
CA VAL A 181 -4.93 -8.22 -11.66
C VAL A 181 -5.83 -8.99 -12.62
N PRO A 182 -6.09 -10.29 -12.41
CA PRO A 182 -7.07 -11.02 -13.22
C PRO A 182 -8.41 -10.30 -13.27
N GLU A 183 -9.03 -10.22 -14.45
CA GLU A 183 -10.29 -9.51 -14.67
C GLU A 183 -11.39 -9.88 -13.66
N LYS A 184 -11.41 -11.13 -13.20
CA LYS A 184 -12.41 -11.66 -12.27
C LYS A 184 -12.19 -11.23 -10.82
N ASN A 185 -10.99 -10.75 -10.46
CA ASN A 185 -10.65 -10.38 -9.10
C ASN A 185 -10.95 -8.90 -8.84
N THR A 186 -12.23 -8.56 -8.91
CA THR A 186 -12.75 -7.19 -8.69
C THR A 186 -12.41 -6.66 -7.30
N ARG A 187 -12.36 -7.54 -6.29
CA ARG A 187 -11.97 -7.17 -4.93
C ARG A 187 -10.55 -6.61 -4.87
N THR A 188 -9.57 -7.31 -5.44
CA THR A 188 -8.19 -6.85 -5.46
C THR A 188 -8.05 -5.59 -6.32
N PHE A 189 -8.77 -5.50 -7.44
CA PHE A 189 -8.83 -4.30 -8.27
C PHE A 189 -9.26 -3.05 -7.47
N SER A 190 -10.37 -3.13 -6.72
CA SER A 190 -10.84 -2.00 -5.89
C SER A 190 -9.87 -1.62 -4.77
N VAL A 191 -9.14 -2.60 -4.21
CA VAL A 191 -8.11 -2.31 -3.20
C VAL A 191 -6.98 -1.47 -3.81
N TYR A 192 -6.50 -1.83 -5.00
CA TYR A 192 -5.47 -1.02 -5.68
C TYR A 192 -5.97 0.38 -6.02
N GLN A 193 -7.21 0.54 -6.49
CA GLN A 193 -7.79 1.87 -6.70
C GLN A 193 -7.83 2.71 -5.41
N SER A 194 -8.22 2.11 -4.29
CA SER A 194 -8.23 2.82 -3.00
C SER A 194 -6.83 3.21 -2.50
N LEU A 195 -5.78 2.56 -3.00
CA LEU A 195 -4.38 2.89 -2.74
C LEU A 195 -3.82 3.97 -3.69
N GLY A 196 -4.64 4.48 -4.63
CA GLY A 196 -4.24 5.51 -5.58
C GLY A 196 -3.77 5.00 -6.94
N PHE A 197 -3.92 3.69 -7.23
CA PHE A 197 -3.66 3.18 -8.58
C PHE A 197 -4.79 3.56 -9.54
N VAL A 198 -4.39 3.91 -10.76
CA VAL A 198 -5.29 4.27 -11.86
C VAL A 198 -5.27 3.14 -12.90
N PRO A 199 -6.44 2.69 -13.41
CA PRO A 199 -6.48 1.73 -14.52
C PRO A 199 -5.82 2.31 -15.76
N SER A 200 -4.80 1.63 -16.28
CA SER A 200 -4.04 2.08 -17.45
C SER A 200 -4.24 1.22 -18.70
N GLY A 201 -4.79 0.01 -18.55
CA GLY A 201 -5.20 -0.80 -19.69
C GLY A 201 -5.58 -2.23 -19.34
N THR A 202 -5.78 -3.04 -20.38
CA THR A 202 -6.12 -4.45 -20.27
C THR A 202 -5.19 -5.27 -21.17
N SER A 203 -4.52 -6.26 -20.60
CA SER A 203 -3.73 -7.24 -21.34
C SER A 203 -4.65 -8.40 -21.73
N ARG A 204 -5.00 -8.47 -23.01
CA ARG A 204 -5.93 -9.46 -23.56
C ARG A 204 -5.32 -10.86 -23.57
N ASP A 205 -6.11 -11.86 -23.18
CA ASP A 205 -5.73 -13.28 -23.16
C ASP A 205 -4.37 -13.54 -22.48
N ALA A 206 -4.05 -12.75 -21.44
CA ALA A 206 -2.71 -12.70 -20.86
C ALA A 206 -2.42 -13.83 -19.87
N LEU A 207 -3.46 -14.54 -19.41
CA LEU A 207 -3.33 -15.54 -18.37
C LEU A 207 -4.24 -16.74 -18.63
N TRP A 208 -3.69 -17.94 -18.52
CA TRP A 208 -4.46 -19.18 -18.64
C TRP A 208 -5.21 -19.49 -17.34
N ASP A 209 -6.54 -19.58 -17.40
CA ASP A 209 -7.39 -20.00 -16.28
C ASP A 209 -7.61 -21.51 -16.34
N ASN A 210 -6.82 -22.26 -15.55
CA ASN A 210 -6.93 -23.72 -15.46
C ASN A 210 -8.33 -24.21 -15.04
N ARG A 211 -9.13 -23.41 -14.31
CA ARG A 211 -10.46 -23.85 -13.85
C ARG A 211 -11.50 -23.78 -14.97
N LEU A 212 -11.37 -22.78 -15.83
CA LEU A 212 -12.30 -22.55 -16.94
C LEU A 212 -11.79 -23.09 -18.28
N GLY A 213 -10.52 -23.50 -18.35
CA GLY A 213 -9.90 -24.00 -19.58
C GLY A 213 -9.83 -22.95 -20.69
N LYS A 214 -9.68 -21.68 -20.34
CA LYS A 214 -9.60 -20.56 -21.28
C LYS A 214 -8.61 -19.50 -20.82
N TYR A 215 -8.12 -18.70 -21.76
CA TYR A 215 -7.42 -17.47 -21.43
C TYR A 215 -8.38 -16.44 -20.83
N GLN A 216 -7.85 -15.62 -19.94
CA GLN A 216 -8.53 -14.47 -19.34
C GLN A 216 -7.65 -13.25 -19.38
N ASP A 217 -8.29 -12.08 -19.32
CA ASP A 217 -7.60 -10.80 -19.37
C ASP A 217 -6.99 -10.45 -18.01
N LEU A 218 -5.93 -9.64 -18.06
CA LEU A 218 -5.35 -8.98 -16.90
C LEU A 218 -5.61 -7.48 -16.99
N ASN A 219 -6.28 -6.93 -15.98
CA ASN A 219 -6.41 -5.49 -15.81
C ASN A 219 -5.10 -4.92 -15.26
N VAL A 220 -4.53 -3.95 -15.96
CA VAL A 220 -3.30 -3.27 -15.56
C VAL A 220 -3.67 -1.94 -14.90
N LEU A 221 -3.12 -1.71 -13.72
CA LEU A 221 -3.21 -0.43 -13.02
C LEU A 221 -1.80 0.05 -12.70
N ASP A 222 -1.61 1.36 -12.68
CA ASP A 222 -0.34 1.97 -12.30
C ASP A 222 -0.55 3.26 -11.52
N THR A 223 0.55 3.76 -10.98
CA THR A 223 0.64 5.06 -10.32
C THR A 223 1.99 5.67 -10.63
N LEU A 224 2.00 6.96 -10.89
CA LEU A 224 3.20 7.72 -11.19
C LEU A 224 3.70 8.47 -9.95
N VAL A 225 5.00 8.77 -9.94
CA VAL A 225 5.65 9.50 -8.84
C VAL A 225 4.98 10.84 -8.53
N ASP A 226 4.47 11.55 -9.55
CA ASP A 226 3.80 12.85 -9.38
C ASP A 226 2.34 12.71 -8.90
N GLU A 227 1.75 11.52 -8.99
CA GLU A 227 0.36 11.24 -8.62
C GLU A 227 0.25 10.62 -7.22
N PHE A 228 1.30 9.91 -6.80
CA PHE A 228 1.30 9.17 -5.55
C PHE A 228 1.55 10.09 -4.34
N ASP A 229 0.55 10.16 -3.46
CA ASP A 229 0.65 10.85 -2.17
C ASP A 229 0.58 9.80 -1.04
N PRO A 230 1.72 9.46 -0.40
CA PRO A 230 1.74 8.45 0.64
C PRO A 230 0.99 8.87 1.90
N VAL A 231 0.93 10.18 2.21
CA VAL A 231 0.20 10.67 3.39
C VAL A 231 -1.30 10.43 3.18
N ARG A 232 -1.81 10.80 2.00
CA ARG A 232 -3.21 10.56 1.64
C ARG A 232 -3.53 9.07 1.52
N ALA A 233 -2.62 8.27 0.96
CA ALA A 233 -2.80 6.83 0.86
C ALA A 233 -2.87 6.16 2.24
N MET A 234 -2.06 6.58 3.21
CA MET A 234 -2.13 6.09 4.59
C MET A 234 -3.40 6.58 5.31
N ASP A 235 -3.73 7.86 5.20
CA ASP A 235 -4.92 8.47 5.81
C ASP A 235 -6.23 7.82 5.32
N ALA A 236 -6.30 7.41 4.04
CA ALA A 236 -7.45 6.69 3.48
C ALA A 236 -7.80 5.38 4.22
N PHE A 237 -6.82 4.77 4.91
CA PHE A 237 -7.02 3.57 5.75
C PHE A 237 -6.95 3.86 7.25
N GLY A 238 -6.80 5.13 7.62
CA GLY A 238 -6.62 5.60 8.99
C GLY A 238 -5.24 5.27 9.57
N MET A 239 -4.23 5.04 8.72
CA MET A 239 -2.88 4.67 9.13
C MET A 239 -2.02 5.90 9.43
N HIS A 240 -1.13 5.79 10.42
CA HIS A 240 -0.19 6.86 10.74
C HIS A 240 1.06 6.82 9.86
N VAL A 241 1.50 8.03 9.55
CA VAL A 241 2.76 8.34 8.89
C VAL A 241 3.91 8.07 9.86
N ILE A 242 4.88 7.28 9.41
CA ILE A 242 6.10 6.96 10.17
C ILE A 242 7.27 7.63 9.45
N THR A 243 7.78 8.72 10.03
CA THR A 243 8.81 9.58 9.41
C THR A 243 10.19 8.92 9.34
N SER A 244 10.45 7.89 10.15
CA SER A 244 11.71 7.15 10.11
C SER A 244 11.87 6.25 8.88
N ASN A 245 10.79 6.01 8.13
CA ASN A 245 10.87 5.24 6.89
C ASN A 245 11.53 6.03 5.77
N PRO A 246 12.32 5.37 4.90
CA PRO A 246 13.00 6.02 3.79
C PRO A 246 12.00 6.74 2.85
N GLY A 247 12.32 7.97 2.47
CA GLY A 247 11.51 8.78 1.56
C GLY A 247 10.32 9.51 2.18
N MET A 248 9.94 9.19 3.43
CA MET A 248 8.75 9.80 4.04
C MET A 248 8.93 11.29 4.34
N GLU A 249 10.09 11.74 4.80
CA GLU A 249 10.33 13.15 5.14
C GLU A 249 10.12 14.08 3.94
N LYS A 250 10.72 13.73 2.79
CA LYS A 250 10.50 14.46 1.53
C LYS A 250 9.04 14.38 1.08
N ALA A 251 8.40 13.22 1.19
CA ALA A 251 7.01 13.05 0.81
C ALA A 251 6.05 13.90 1.68
N LEU A 252 6.30 14.02 2.99
CA LEU A 252 5.54 14.94 3.86
C LEU A 252 5.70 16.39 3.42
N SER A 253 6.92 16.82 3.09
CA SER A 253 7.18 18.18 2.63
C SER A 253 6.42 18.48 1.34
N LEU A 254 6.45 17.56 0.37
CA LEU A 254 5.71 17.66 -0.89
C LEU A 254 4.19 17.70 -0.66
N HIS A 255 3.67 16.86 0.23
CA HIS A 255 2.26 16.86 0.62
C HIS A 255 1.84 18.20 1.23
N GLN A 256 2.62 18.73 2.19
CA GLN A 256 2.36 20.02 2.83
C GLN A 256 2.37 21.17 1.82
N HIS A 257 3.32 21.16 0.88
CA HIS A 257 3.42 22.15 -0.18
C HIS A 257 2.22 22.09 -1.13
N SER A 258 1.82 20.89 -1.58
CA SER A 258 0.64 20.67 -2.42
C SER A 258 -0.66 21.13 -1.73
N MET A 259 -0.81 20.81 -0.44
CA MET A 259 -1.93 21.25 0.39
C MET A 259 -1.96 22.79 0.57
N ALA A 260 -0.80 23.43 0.72
CA ALA A 260 -0.70 24.87 0.84
C ALA A 260 -1.11 25.58 -0.46
N ILE A 261 -0.67 25.07 -1.63
CA ILE A 261 -1.10 25.57 -2.94
C ILE A 261 -2.61 25.43 -3.07
N LYS A 262 -3.16 24.24 -2.83
CA LYS A 262 -4.61 24.01 -2.94
C LYS A 262 -5.42 24.92 -2.00
N LYS A 263 -4.91 25.16 -0.78
CA LYS A 263 -5.53 26.10 0.17
C LYS A 263 -5.48 27.53 -0.35
N GLN A 264 -4.37 27.95 -0.96
CA GLN A 264 -4.25 29.27 -1.58
C GLN A 264 -5.20 29.41 -2.78
N GLU A 265 -5.26 28.43 -3.69
CA GLU A 265 -6.18 28.42 -4.83
C GLU A 265 -7.64 28.51 -4.38
N LEU A 266 -8.03 27.77 -3.34
CA LEU A 266 -9.38 27.84 -2.79
C LEU A 266 -9.69 29.19 -2.11
N ARG A 267 -8.68 29.84 -1.50
CA ARG A 267 -8.79 31.20 -0.97
C ARG A 267 -8.98 32.21 -2.10
N GLU A 268 -8.17 32.12 -3.14
CA GLU A 268 -8.26 32.97 -4.33
C GLU A 268 -9.59 32.78 -5.08
N ALA A 269 -10.11 31.55 -5.12
CA ALA A 269 -11.42 31.22 -5.67
C ALA A 269 -12.60 31.65 -4.76
N GLY A 270 -12.33 32.23 -3.58
CA GLY A 270 -13.35 32.65 -2.62
C GLY A 270 -14.16 31.51 -1.99
N LEU A 271 -13.71 30.25 -2.17
CA LEU A 271 -14.34 29.04 -1.66
C LEU A 271 -13.89 28.71 -0.23
N LEU A 272 -12.78 29.29 0.21
CA LEU A 272 -12.32 29.27 1.60
C LEU A 272 -12.59 30.66 2.18
N LYS A 273 -13.71 30.82 2.90
CA LYS A 273 -13.88 31.98 3.79
C LYS A 273 -12.78 31.93 4.85
N ASP A 274 -12.17 33.07 5.12
CA ASP A 274 -11.20 33.19 6.20
C ASP A 274 -11.86 32.76 7.51
N LEU A 275 -11.50 31.55 7.99
CA LEU A 275 -11.87 31.08 9.32
C LEU A 275 -11.32 32.02 10.41
N ASP A 276 -10.32 32.83 10.08
CA ASP A 276 -9.79 33.89 10.95
C ASP A 276 -10.77 35.07 11.08
N ASP A 277 -11.53 35.40 10.03
CA ASP A 277 -12.62 36.39 10.08
C ASP A 277 -13.80 35.90 10.93
N GLU A 278 -14.09 34.60 10.89
CA GLU A 278 -15.14 33.98 11.69
C GLU A 278 -14.70 33.81 13.15
N ARG A 279 -13.42 33.53 13.43
CA ARG A 279 -12.86 33.56 14.79
C ARG A 279 -12.77 34.96 15.37
N GLN A 280 -12.46 35.98 14.57
CA GLN A 280 -12.45 37.37 15.04
C GLN A 280 -13.87 37.88 15.29
N ARG A 281 -14.83 37.54 14.41
CA ARG A 281 -16.26 37.86 14.60
C ARG A 281 -16.90 37.07 15.75
N VAL A 282 -16.50 35.82 15.97
CA VAL A 282 -16.93 35.02 17.12
C VAL A 282 -16.24 35.50 18.40
N ALA A 283 -14.98 35.94 18.37
CA ALA A 283 -14.33 36.56 19.53
C ALA A 283 -15.00 37.89 19.92
N ASP A 284 -15.41 38.71 18.94
CA ASP A 284 -16.18 39.94 19.17
C ASP A 284 -17.65 39.65 19.56
N ALA A 285 -18.23 38.52 19.12
CA ALA A 285 -19.59 38.11 19.48
C ALA A 285 -19.67 37.31 20.80
N VAL A 286 -18.59 36.69 21.27
CA VAL A 286 -18.53 35.93 22.54
C VAL A 286 -18.50 36.84 23.76
N THR A 287 -18.37 38.16 23.59
CA THR A 287 -18.79 39.12 24.63
C THR A 287 -20.31 39.28 24.77
N ALA A 288 -21.11 38.60 23.96
CA ALA A 288 -22.56 38.58 24.09
C ALA A 288 -23.20 37.27 23.59
N ARG A 289 -23.37 36.34 24.55
CA ARG A 289 -24.38 35.24 24.63
C ARG A 289 -23.92 33.83 24.27
N ASP A 290 -24.32 32.94 25.19
CA ASP A 290 -24.18 31.48 25.23
C ASP A 290 -24.90 30.74 24.09
N ASP A 291 -24.36 29.55 23.82
CA ASP A 291 -24.97 28.35 23.21
C ASP A 291 -25.53 28.47 21.78
N VAL A 292 -24.84 27.90 20.78
CA VAL A 292 -25.37 26.93 19.77
C VAL A 292 -24.18 26.30 19.00
N GLN A 293 -24.24 24.97 18.82
CA GLN A 293 -23.25 24.15 18.11
C GLN A 293 -23.56 24.05 16.61
N ALA A 294 -22.61 24.41 15.74
CA ALA A 294 -22.76 24.35 14.28
C ALA A 294 -22.20 23.04 13.67
N PRO A 295 -22.84 22.48 12.62
CA PRO A 295 -22.43 21.23 11.98
C PRO A 295 -21.16 21.39 11.12
N THR A 296 -20.43 20.28 10.93
CA THR A 296 -19.12 20.26 10.26
C THR A 296 -19.22 19.93 8.76
N LEU A 297 -18.27 20.46 7.98
CA LEU A 297 -18.13 20.35 6.52
C LEU A 297 -18.10 18.89 5.97
N GLY A 298 -17.97 17.88 6.82
CA GLY A 298 -18.04 16.47 6.45
C GLY A 298 -19.45 15.97 6.12
N GLU A 299 -20.50 16.65 6.61
CA GLU A 299 -21.89 16.21 6.42
C GLU A 299 -22.48 16.62 5.06
N THR A 300 -21.92 17.64 4.40
CA THR A 300 -22.38 18.11 3.09
C THR A 300 -21.86 17.26 1.93
N LEU A 301 -20.68 16.64 2.08
CA LEU A 301 -20.09 15.76 1.06
C LEU A 301 -20.72 14.36 1.00
N HIS A 302 -21.45 13.94 2.05
CA HIS A 302 -22.10 12.62 2.09
C HIS A 302 -23.35 12.55 1.21
N ARG A 303 -24.07 13.66 1.04
CA ARG A 303 -25.36 13.70 0.36
C ARG A 303 -25.25 13.52 -1.16
N ASP A 304 -24.09 13.85 -1.73
CA ASP A 304 -23.83 13.73 -3.17
C ASP A 304 -23.35 12.33 -3.57
N ALA A 305 -22.71 11.59 -2.64
CA ALA A 305 -22.23 10.23 -2.87
C ALA A 305 -23.37 9.19 -2.84
N GLU A 306 -24.40 9.42 -2.02
CA GLU A 306 -25.56 8.52 -1.91
C GLU A 306 -26.47 8.54 -3.16
N ARG A 307 -26.42 9.60 -3.98
CA ARG A 307 -27.26 9.72 -5.18
C ARG A 307 -26.77 8.88 -6.38
N ILE A 308 -25.55 8.35 -6.32
CA ILE A 308 -24.91 7.63 -7.44
C ILE A 308 -24.90 6.10 -7.21
N ALA A 309 -25.14 5.63 -5.99
CA ALA A 309 -25.03 4.21 -5.60
C ALA A 309 -26.36 3.43 -5.62
N GLY A 310 -27.33 3.85 -6.45
CA GLY A 310 -28.59 3.14 -6.63
C GLY A 310 -28.73 2.62 -8.05
N ASP A 311 -28.22 1.42 -8.32
CA ASP A 311 -28.86 0.43 -9.19
C ASP A 311 -28.18 -0.95 -9.01
N ASP A 312 -29.04 -1.98 -8.98
CA ASP A 312 -28.88 -3.33 -8.45
C ASP A 312 -27.74 -4.20 -9.04
N VAL A 313 -27.07 -5.00 -8.20
CA VAL A 313 -26.81 -6.45 -8.47
C VAL A 313 -26.49 -7.28 -7.19
N ASP A 314 -27.26 -8.35 -7.00
CA ASP A 314 -27.06 -9.63 -6.28
C ASP A 314 -26.75 -9.68 -4.76
N ALA A 315 -27.75 -10.19 -4.04
CA ALA A 315 -27.89 -10.35 -2.60
C ALA A 315 -27.07 -11.49 -1.94
N GLU A 316 -26.00 -11.99 -2.56
CA GLU A 316 -25.08 -12.95 -1.93
C GLU A 316 -23.71 -12.35 -1.55
N ASN A 317 -23.52 -11.04 -1.75
CA ASN A 317 -22.27 -10.32 -1.47
C ASN A 317 -22.34 -9.28 -0.33
N ALA A 318 -23.35 -9.36 0.54
CA ALA A 318 -23.50 -8.43 1.66
C ALA A 318 -22.51 -8.75 2.81
N TRP A 319 -21.44 -7.95 2.96
CA TRP A 319 -20.59 -7.96 4.14
C TRP A 319 -21.22 -7.12 5.29
N PRO A 320 -21.13 -7.55 6.56
CA PRO A 320 -21.95 -7.07 7.67
C PRO A 320 -21.49 -5.73 8.29
N TYR A 321 -20.79 -4.86 7.55
CA TYR A 321 -20.23 -3.61 8.09
C TYR A 321 -20.68 -2.34 7.36
N ASN A 322 -21.70 -2.40 6.51
CA ASN A 322 -22.41 -1.21 6.02
C ASN A 322 -23.39 -0.63 7.06
N ASN A 323 -23.03 -0.65 8.35
CA ASN A 323 -23.79 0.07 9.37
C ASN A 323 -23.15 1.43 9.65
N ALA A 324 -23.97 2.46 9.47
CA ALA A 324 -23.68 3.88 9.53
C ALA A 324 -23.43 4.43 10.95
N GLU A 325 -22.59 3.74 11.74
CA GLU A 325 -22.20 4.22 13.06
C GLU A 325 -20.67 4.30 13.16
N ARG A 326 -20.12 5.44 12.75
CA ARG A 326 -18.73 5.82 13.07
C ARG A 326 -18.64 6.07 14.57
N ASN A 327 -18.13 5.09 15.32
CA ASN A 327 -17.72 5.31 16.70
C ASN A 327 -16.53 6.28 16.73
N THR A 328 -16.71 7.44 17.36
CA THR A 328 -15.72 8.50 17.57
C THR A 328 -14.68 8.12 18.63
N SER A 329 -14.11 6.92 18.54
CA SER A 329 -13.09 6.47 19.48
C SER A 329 -11.69 6.91 19.01
N LYS A 330 -10.91 7.52 19.91
CA LYS A 330 -9.48 7.88 19.71
C LYS A 330 -8.54 6.67 19.52
N LYS A 331 -9.07 5.48 19.28
CA LYS A 331 -8.32 4.25 19.05
C LYS A 331 -8.63 3.75 17.65
N ALA A 332 -7.57 3.52 16.88
CA ALA A 332 -7.63 2.93 15.56
C ALA A 332 -8.44 1.63 15.57
N TRP A 333 -9.36 1.51 14.63
CA TRP A 333 -10.37 0.44 14.53
C TRP A 333 -9.76 -0.97 14.41
N TRP A 334 -8.50 -1.12 13.97
CA TRP A 334 -7.82 -2.42 13.91
C TRP A 334 -7.33 -2.92 15.26
N ARG A 335 -7.13 -2.05 16.27
CA ARG A 335 -6.74 -2.45 17.63
C ARG A 335 -7.83 -3.24 18.36
N THR A 336 -9.05 -3.25 17.84
CA THR A 336 -10.16 -4.08 18.35
C THR A 336 -10.23 -5.47 17.72
N LEU A 337 -9.52 -5.75 16.62
CA LEU A 337 -9.57 -7.05 15.93
C LEU A 337 -8.85 -8.19 16.69
N GLY A 338 -7.91 -7.87 17.58
CA GLY A 338 -7.14 -8.87 18.34
C GLY A 338 -7.83 -9.43 19.61
N ARG A 339 -8.93 -8.81 20.07
CA ARG A 339 -9.53 -9.15 21.38
C ARG A 339 -10.34 -10.45 21.42
N ASP A 340 -10.79 -10.97 20.27
CA ASP A 340 -11.74 -12.09 20.26
C ASP A 340 -11.12 -13.50 20.27
N ARG A 341 -9.78 -13.64 20.29
CA ARG A 341 -9.15 -14.99 20.27
C ARG A 341 -8.82 -15.61 21.63
N ASN A 342 -9.08 -14.93 22.76
CA ASN A 342 -8.78 -15.48 24.10
C ASN A 342 -9.96 -16.09 24.87
N ARG A 343 -11.13 -16.32 24.26
CA ARG A 343 -12.28 -16.93 24.97
C ARG A 343 -12.71 -18.33 24.53
N HIS A 344 -12.12 -18.92 23.48
CA HIS A 344 -12.52 -20.25 23.00
C HIS A 344 -11.34 -21.22 22.90
N GLY A 345 -10.61 -21.40 24.01
CA GLY A 345 -9.48 -22.33 24.08
C GLY A 345 -9.23 -22.92 25.47
N ALA A 346 -10.23 -22.96 26.36
CA ALA A 346 -10.09 -23.57 27.69
C ALA A 346 -11.45 -24.08 28.21
N ALA A 347 -11.94 -25.19 27.65
CA ALA A 347 -12.91 -26.07 28.31
C ALA A 347 -13.14 -27.33 27.45
N ALA A 348 -12.20 -28.29 27.48
CA ALA A 348 -12.47 -29.68 27.13
C ALA A 348 -11.27 -30.54 27.55
N HIS A 349 -11.11 -30.76 28.85
CA HIS A 349 -10.47 -31.95 29.42
C HIS A 349 -10.81 -32.01 30.90
N ASP A 350 -11.88 -32.73 31.21
CA ASP A 350 -12.06 -33.52 32.44
C ASP A 350 -13.44 -34.19 32.34
N ASP A 351 -13.46 -35.50 32.09
CA ASP A 351 -14.07 -36.45 33.02
C ASP A 351 -13.83 -37.90 32.56
N GLN A 352 -13.77 -38.76 33.59
CA GLN A 352 -13.37 -40.17 33.64
C GLN A 352 -14.21 -41.14 32.79
#